data_AF-F6H1U6-F1
#
_entry.id   AF-F6H1U6-F1
#
_cell.length_a   1.000
_cell.length_b   1.000
_cell.length_c   1.000
_cell.angle_alpha   90.00
_cell.angle_beta   90.00
_cell.angle_gamma   90.00
#
_symmetry.space_group_name_H-M   'P 1'
#
loop_
_entity.id
_entity.type
_entity.pdbx_description
1 polymer ?
#
loop_
_entity_poly.entity_id
_entity_poly.type
_entity_poly.pdbx_seq_one_letter_code
_entity_poly.pdbx_strand_id
1 'polypeptide(L)'
;MSLKSLSLHGKCSKLLNQRILVLQSAQSSISAGDCPQRAGEASLSAGNFSSWEPIPKELGNISTLVNLTVEFNQLSGVLPPELGNLSSIEKMHLTSNKFTGELPETFAKLTTLKDLRISDLKGTEATFPPLSNMTNLNRLILRSCNLSGPLPDYLGQWTGLKTLYVSFNKLSGKILDSYLGISKIDYMYLTGNLLTGRIPDWILQKGENIDLSYNNFTSGNSEDCQTRSVNLFGSSSGSNNSGIVSCLRGFPCPKNHYSVHINCGGKEVIVDNTTYEDDTYSPGASTYHKSETNWAFSSTGYFMDDSINTDSYIANNKSILLMNNSALYMNARLSALSLTYYAFCLGNGNYTVKLQFAEIMFTDDKTYSSLGRRIFDVYIQGNQVLKDFNIEDEAGGAGQEIIKNFTIAVTSRTLEIRFYWAGKGTTAIPSRGVYGPLISAIAVTPNFVPPAESGSSISAGAVVGIVAAVALLLLLVLGVLWWKGCLRHKNTMEQGEVDMFIR
;
A
#
# COMPACT_ATOMS: atom_id res chain seq x y z
N MET A 1 -18.56 40.25 1.55
CA MET A 1 -18.31 41.20 0.45
C MET A 1 -18.58 40.47 -0.86
N SER A 2 -19.58 40.95 -1.61
CA SER A 2 -20.24 40.25 -2.71
C SER A 2 -19.38 40.20 -3.98
N LEU A 3 -18.91 39.02 -4.38
CA LEU A 3 -18.49 38.77 -5.76
C LEU A 3 -19.74 38.41 -6.58
N LYS A 4 -20.15 39.37 -7.42
CA LYS A 4 -21.25 39.23 -8.37
C LYS A 4 -20.97 38.04 -9.30
N SER A 5 -21.89 37.09 -9.34
CA SER A 5 -21.94 36.02 -10.34
C SER A 5 -22.04 36.63 -11.74
N LEU A 6 -20.99 36.50 -12.56
CA LEU A 6 -21.10 36.74 -13.99
C LEU A 6 -21.64 35.47 -14.65
N SER A 7 -22.93 35.48 -14.97
CA SER A 7 -23.54 34.54 -15.90
C SER A 7 -22.99 34.82 -17.31
N LEU A 8 -22.18 33.91 -17.86
CA LEU A 8 -21.72 33.95 -19.24
C LEU A 8 -22.29 32.73 -19.98
N HIS A 9 -23.30 33.01 -20.81
CA HIS A 9 -23.80 32.11 -21.84
C HIS A 9 -22.72 31.84 -22.90
N GLY A 10 -22.51 30.58 -23.26
CA GLY A 10 -21.90 30.18 -24.53
C GLY A 10 -20.47 29.63 -24.47
N LYS A 11 -20.38 28.29 -24.60
CA LYS A 11 -19.42 27.46 -25.36
C LYS A 11 -18.08 28.09 -25.76
N CYS A 12 -16.98 27.47 -25.31
CA CYS A 12 -15.57 27.65 -25.73
C CYS A 12 -15.22 29.03 -26.34
N SER A 13 -14.94 30.03 -25.50
CA SER A 13 -13.94 31.09 -25.76
C SER A 13 -13.96 32.18 -24.69
N LYS A 14 -12.81 32.37 -24.05
CA LYS A 14 -12.13 33.64 -23.69
C LYS A 14 -11.53 33.59 -22.29
N LEU A 15 -10.21 33.45 -22.24
CA LEU A 15 -9.38 34.47 -21.58
C LEU A 15 -8.17 34.73 -22.48
N LEU A 16 -8.08 35.99 -22.92
CA LEU A 16 -6.93 36.53 -23.64
C LEU A 16 -5.65 36.36 -22.78
N ASN A 17 -4.52 36.12 -23.47
CA ASN A 17 -3.13 36.25 -23.01
C ASN A 17 -2.42 35.11 -22.25
N GLN A 18 -2.96 33.89 -22.14
CA GLN A 18 -2.15 32.75 -21.64
C GLN A 18 -2.25 31.54 -22.58
N ARG A 19 -1.10 30.90 -22.86
CA ARG A 19 -0.90 29.75 -23.79
C ARG A 19 -1.55 28.43 -23.31
N ILE A 20 -2.53 28.51 -22.40
CA ILE A 20 -3.09 27.39 -21.63
C ILE A 20 -4.58 27.24 -21.97
N LEU A 21 -4.97 26.08 -22.47
CA LEU A 21 -6.37 25.68 -22.61
C LEU A 21 -6.80 24.95 -21.33
N VAL A 22 -7.63 25.60 -20.52
CA VAL A 22 -8.31 24.97 -19.37
C VAL A 22 -9.74 24.65 -19.79
N LEU A 23 -10.09 23.36 -19.86
CA LEU A 23 -11.46 22.92 -20.08
C LEU A 23 -12.19 22.93 -18.72
N GLN A 24 -13.02 23.93 -18.42
CA GLN A 24 -13.87 23.92 -17.23
C GLN A 24 -15.34 23.71 -17.61
N SER A 25 -16.06 22.99 -16.76
CA SER A 25 -17.42 22.52 -16.98
C SER A 25 -18.43 23.63 -17.28
N ALA A 26 -19.19 23.46 -18.38
CA ALA A 26 -20.54 23.98 -18.51
C ALA A 26 -21.34 23.12 -19.51
N GLN A 27 -22.02 22.08 -18.99
CA GLN A 27 -23.27 21.45 -19.48
C GLN A 27 -23.60 21.48 -20.99
N SER A 28 -22.63 21.42 -21.90
CA SER A 28 -22.89 21.38 -23.33
C SER A 28 -21.73 20.75 -24.09
N SER A 29 -22.11 19.84 -24.99
CA SER A 29 -21.27 19.16 -25.98
C SER A 29 -20.28 20.11 -26.67
N ILE A 30 -19.00 19.75 -26.67
CA ILE A 30 -17.95 20.41 -27.47
C ILE A 30 -18.23 20.12 -28.95
N SER A 31 -18.39 21.16 -29.77
CA SER A 31 -18.60 21.03 -31.22
C SER A 31 -17.32 21.36 -31.99
N ALA A 32 -17.16 20.79 -33.20
CA ALA A 32 -15.93 20.79 -33.98
C ALA A 32 -15.36 22.17 -34.36
N GLY A 33 -16.14 23.25 -34.22
CA GLY A 33 -15.70 24.62 -34.54
C GLY A 33 -14.94 25.35 -33.43
N ASP A 34 -14.86 24.80 -32.22
CA ASP A 34 -14.63 25.59 -31.01
C ASP A 34 -13.27 25.36 -30.32
N CYS A 35 -12.36 24.56 -30.90
CA CYS A 35 -11.00 24.35 -30.34
C CYS A 35 -9.99 25.38 -30.91
N PRO A 36 -9.11 25.97 -30.07
CA PRO A 36 -8.11 26.92 -30.53
C PRO A 36 -7.10 26.24 -31.47
N GLN A 37 -6.74 26.92 -32.57
CA GLN A 37 -5.79 26.39 -33.54
C GLN A 37 -4.32 26.39 -33.07
N ARG A 38 -4.02 27.07 -31.96
CA ARG A 38 -2.70 27.05 -31.31
C ARG A 38 -2.86 27.06 -29.79
N ALA A 39 -2.22 26.11 -29.11
CA ALA A 39 -2.09 26.09 -27.65
C ALA A 39 -0.77 25.38 -27.29
N GLY A 40 -0.06 25.86 -26.27
CA GLY A 40 1.14 25.18 -25.77
C GLY A 40 0.80 24.13 -24.72
N GLU A 41 -0.24 24.38 -23.92
CA GLU A 41 -0.67 23.48 -22.85
C GLU A 41 -2.19 23.30 -22.88
N ALA A 42 -2.65 22.09 -22.59
CA ALA A 42 -4.03 21.75 -22.33
C ALA A 42 -4.08 20.90 -21.05
N SER A 43 -4.84 21.37 -20.06
CA SER A 43 -4.95 20.70 -18.77
C SER A 43 -6.41 20.60 -18.34
N LEU A 44 -6.80 19.39 -17.97
CA LEU A 44 -8.07 19.02 -17.39
C LEU A 44 -7.83 18.14 -16.16
N SER A 45 -8.04 18.68 -14.97
CA SER A 45 -7.88 17.96 -13.71
C SER A 45 -9.04 18.23 -12.77
N ALA A 46 -9.61 17.18 -12.19
CA ALA A 46 -10.57 17.26 -11.09
C ALA A 46 -11.84 18.09 -11.40
N GLY A 47 -12.45 17.89 -12.58
CA GLY A 47 -13.79 18.43 -12.84
C GLY A 47 -14.87 17.48 -12.30
N ASN A 48 -15.88 18.02 -11.62
CA ASN A 48 -17.10 17.29 -11.26
C ASN A 48 -17.98 17.08 -12.52
N PHE A 49 -17.40 16.45 -13.55
CA PHE A 49 -18.08 16.15 -14.80
C PHE A 49 -19.14 15.08 -14.53
N SER A 50 -20.40 15.49 -14.67
CA SER A 50 -21.57 14.62 -14.58
C SER A 50 -21.84 13.84 -15.87
N SER A 51 -20.91 13.77 -16.85
CA SER A 51 -21.14 13.05 -18.11
C SER A 51 -19.91 12.28 -18.64
N TRP A 52 -20.25 11.19 -19.33
CA TRP A 52 -19.42 10.07 -19.80
C TRP A 52 -18.66 10.39 -21.10
N GLU A 53 -18.20 11.62 -21.28
CA GLU A 53 -17.75 12.06 -22.60
C GLU A 53 -16.34 11.54 -22.95
N PRO A 54 -16.09 11.16 -24.21
CA PRO A 54 -14.76 10.82 -24.69
C PRO A 54 -13.89 12.06 -24.88
N ILE A 55 -12.57 11.84 -24.97
CA ILE A 55 -11.66 12.91 -25.40
C ILE A 55 -12.07 13.33 -26.82
N PRO A 56 -12.29 14.63 -27.11
CA PRO A 56 -12.59 15.10 -28.45
C PRO A 56 -11.42 14.84 -29.40
N LYS A 57 -11.68 14.19 -30.54
CA LYS A 57 -10.66 13.90 -31.56
C LYS A 57 -10.01 15.15 -32.15
N GLU A 58 -10.72 16.28 -32.11
CA GLU A 58 -10.30 17.58 -32.60
C GLU A 58 -9.08 18.13 -31.86
N LEU A 59 -8.80 17.64 -30.64
CA LEU A 59 -7.55 17.96 -29.93
C LEU A 59 -6.32 17.57 -30.77
N GLY A 60 -6.42 16.50 -31.57
CA GLY A 60 -5.36 16.06 -32.48
C GLY A 60 -4.97 17.11 -33.55
N ASN A 61 -5.80 18.13 -33.79
CA ASN A 61 -5.49 19.20 -34.75
C ASN A 61 -4.58 20.30 -34.16
N ILE A 62 -4.34 20.30 -32.85
CA ILE A 62 -3.52 21.31 -32.18
C ILE A 62 -2.05 20.87 -32.24
N SER A 63 -1.45 20.92 -33.44
CA SER A 63 -0.06 20.47 -33.67
C SER A 63 1.01 21.18 -32.82
N THR A 64 0.66 22.34 -32.24
CA THR A 64 1.51 23.13 -31.34
C THR A 64 1.46 22.69 -29.87
N LEU A 65 0.58 21.74 -29.51
CA LEU A 65 0.38 21.30 -28.14
C LEU A 65 1.61 20.56 -27.63
N VAL A 66 2.16 21.04 -26.50
CA VAL A 66 3.35 20.49 -25.83
C VAL A 66 2.96 19.62 -24.64
N ASN A 67 1.95 20.05 -23.89
CA ASN A 67 1.49 19.35 -22.69
C ASN A 67 -0.01 19.04 -22.78
N LEU A 68 -0.38 17.77 -22.66
CA LEU A 68 -1.76 17.31 -22.49
C LEU A 68 -1.89 16.58 -21.15
N THR A 69 -2.62 17.16 -20.20
CA THR A 69 -2.92 16.54 -18.90
C THR A 69 -4.42 16.37 -18.77
N VAL A 70 -4.88 15.13 -18.67
CA VAL A 70 -6.28 14.74 -18.52
C VAL A 70 -6.32 13.67 -17.44
N GLU A 71 -6.22 14.07 -16.19
CA GLU A 71 -6.13 13.14 -15.06
C GLU A 71 -7.24 13.38 -14.04
N PHE A 72 -7.67 12.32 -13.36
CA PHE A 72 -8.65 12.37 -12.26
C PHE A 72 -10.01 12.91 -12.71
N ASN A 73 -10.52 12.37 -13.82
CA ASN A 73 -11.86 12.68 -14.32
C ASN A 73 -12.66 11.38 -14.52
N GLN A 74 -13.88 11.53 -15.02
CA GLN A 74 -14.79 10.43 -15.31
C GLN A 74 -14.94 10.20 -16.82
N LEU A 75 -13.99 10.69 -17.64
CA LEU A 75 -14.04 10.56 -19.10
C LEU A 75 -13.99 9.09 -19.51
N SER A 76 -14.71 8.74 -20.57
CA SER A 76 -14.89 7.35 -21.00
C SER A 76 -14.64 7.18 -22.50
N GLY A 77 -14.95 6.01 -23.06
CA GLY A 77 -14.69 5.72 -24.47
C GLY A 77 -13.23 5.39 -24.76
N VAL A 78 -12.88 5.31 -26.04
CA VAL A 78 -11.53 4.95 -26.50
C VAL A 78 -10.64 6.19 -26.62
N LEU A 79 -9.33 6.01 -26.52
CA LEU A 79 -8.38 7.07 -26.83
C LEU A 79 -8.43 7.39 -28.35
N PRO A 80 -8.68 8.64 -28.75
CA PRO A 80 -8.77 8.99 -30.17
C PRO A 80 -7.43 8.77 -30.89
N PRO A 81 -7.42 8.02 -32.01
CA PRO A 81 -6.21 7.86 -32.83
C PRO A 81 -5.65 9.19 -33.34
N GLU A 82 -6.48 10.23 -33.47
CA GLU A 82 -6.10 11.58 -33.89
C GLU A 82 -5.13 12.25 -32.93
N LEU A 83 -5.06 11.85 -31.66
CA LEU A 83 -4.03 12.35 -30.74
C LEU A 83 -2.61 12.00 -31.21
N GLY A 84 -2.45 10.99 -32.07
CA GLY A 84 -1.19 10.69 -32.75
C GLY A 84 -0.70 11.76 -33.74
N ASN A 85 -1.50 12.79 -34.03
CA ASN A 85 -1.12 13.93 -34.88
C ASN A 85 -0.47 15.09 -34.10
N LEU A 86 -0.36 14.99 -32.77
CA LEU A 86 0.22 16.01 -31.91
C LEU A 86 1.76 16.06 -32.01
N SER A 87 2.27 16.56 -33.13
CA SER A 87 3.71 16.51 -33.48
C SER A 87 4.68 17.23 -32.54
N SER A 88 4.19 18.10 -31.65
CA SER A 88 5.01 18.84 -30.67
C SER A 88 4.83 18.35 -29.23
N ILE A 89 4.08 17.27 -29.00
CA ILE A 89 3.74 16.83 -27.64
C ILE A 89 4.95 16.26 -26.91
N GLU A 90 5.26 16.81 -25.74
CA GLU A 90 6.32 16.33 -24.86
C GLU A 90 5.77 15.60 -23.64
N LYS A 91 4.57 15.99 -23.16
CA LYS A 91 3.92 15.40 -21.99
C LYS A 91 2.49 14.98 -22.31
N MET A 92 2.16 13.72 -22.07
CA MET A 92 0.79 13.20 -22.19
C MET A 92 0.42 12.37 -20.97
N HIS A 93 -0.45 12.92 -20.12
CA HIS A 93 -0.93 12.31 -18.89
C HIS A 93 -2.43 12.06 -19.02
N LEU A 94 -2.85 10.80 -19.07
CA LEU A 94 -4.24 10.38 -19.28
C LEU A 94 -4.71 9.39 -18.18
N THR A 95 -4.04 9.39 -17.04
CA THR A 95 -4.33 8.44 -15.95
C THR A 95 -5.67 8.75 -15.28
N SER A 96 -6.21 7.77 -14.55
CA SER A 96 -7.34 8.01 -13.66
C SER A 96 -8.61 8.54 -14.35
N ASN A 97 -9.00 7.83 -15.41
CA ASN A 97 -10.24 8.00 -16.15
C ASN A 97 -10.94 6.64 -16.31
N LYS A 98 -12.02 6.59 -17.08
CA LYS A 98 -12.76 5.36 -17.45
C LYS A 98 -12.53 4.99 -18.92
N PHE A 99 -11.34 5.24 -19.44
CA PHE A 99 -11.00 4.92 -20.82
C PHE A 99 -11.05 3.40 -21.07
N THR A 100 -11.34 3.06 -22.32
CA THR A 100 -11.53 1.70 -22.78
C THR A 100 -10.74 1.43 -24.06
N GLY A 101 -10.65 0.16 -24.47
CA GLY A 101 -9.91 -0.24 -25.66
C GLY A 101 -8.40 -0.25 -25.45
N GLU A 102 -7.67 -0.17 -26.55
CA GLU A 102 -6.21 -0.33 -26.60
C GLU A 102 -5.51 1.02 -26.79
N LEU A 103 -4.18 1.03 -26.62
CA LEU A 103 -3.38 2.21 -26.98
C LEU A 103 -3.40 2.37 -28.51
N PRO A 104 -3.77 3.53 -29.08
CA PRO A 104 -3.80 3.71 -30.52
C PRO A 104 -2.40 3.55 -31.14
N GLU A 105 -2.27 2.74 -32.20
CA GLU A 105 -0.99 2.56 -32.91
C GLU A 105 -0.43 3.87 -33.47
N THR A 106 -1.31 4.85 -33.75
CA THR A 106 -0.91 6.19 -34.19
C THR A 106 -0.03 6.92 -33.18
N PHE A 107 -0.01 6.51 -31.91
CA PHE A 107 0.85 7.10 -30.89
C PHE A 107 2.33 6.85 -31.19
N ALA A 108 2.67 5.82 -32.00
CA ALA A 108 4.04 5.60 -32.48
C ALA A 108 4.65 6.81 -33.23
N LYS A 109 3.82 7.74 -33.72
CA LYS A 109 4.24 8.98 -34.38
C LYS A 109 4.72 10.07 -33.41
N LEU A 110 4.43 9.94 -32.11
CA LEU A 110 4.68 10.98 -31.10
C LEU A 110 6.14 10.91 -30.58
N THR A 111 7.11 11.13 -31.47
CA THR A 111 8.55 10.97 -31.19
C THR A 111 9.14 12.05 -30.28
N THR A 112 8.38 13.11 -30.01
CA THR A 112 8.76 14.22 -29.11
C THR A 112 8.45 13.93 -27.63
N LEU A 113 7.69 12.86 -27.34
CA LEU A 113 7.29 12.53 -25.97
C LEU A 113 8.49 12.27 -25.05
N LYS A 114 8.41 12.87 -23.86
CA LYS A 114 9.34 12.70 -22.73
C LYS A 114 8.65 12.01 -21.56
N ASP A 115 7.35 12.22 -21.38
CA ASP A 115 6.57 11.67 -20.26
C ASP A 115 5.18 11.24 -20.75
N LEU A 116 4.97 9.92 -20.81
CA LEU A 116 3.72 9.28 -21.22
C LEU A 116 3.15 8.48 -20.05
N ARG A 117 1.95 8.84 -19.61
CA ARG A 117 1.24 8.15 -18.53
C ARG A 117 -0.18 7.82 -18.94
N ILE A 118 -0.47 6.53 -19.01
CA ILE A 118 -1.78 6.00 -19.34
C ILE A 118 -2.02 4.84 -18.38
N SER A 119 -3.21 4.79 -17.79
CA SER A 119 -3.55 3.71 -16.88
C SER A 119 -5.01 3.31 -16.97
N ASP A 120 -5.29 2.11 -16.48
CA ASP A 120 -6.65 1.62 -16.22
C ASP A 120 -7.53 1.58 -17.49
N LEU A 121 -6.92 1.27 -18.64
CA LEU A 121 -7.63 1.02 -19.90
C LEU A 121 -8.38 -0.31 -19.81
N LYS A 122 -9.72 -0.25 -19.86
CA LYS A 122 -10.55 -1.46 -19.86
C LYS A 122 -10.79 -1.95 -21.28
N GLY A 123 -10.41 -3.19 -21.61
CA GLY A 123 -10.60 -3.69 -22.96
C GLY A 123 -10.17 -5.13 -23.13
N THR A 124 -10.03 -5.55 -24.39
CA THR A 124 -9.37 -6.80 -24.80
C THR A 124 -7.87 -6.75 -24.52
N GLU A 125 -7.23 -7.92 -24.52
CA GLU A 125 -5.78 -7.98 -24.34
C GLU A 125 -5.07 -7.40 -25.56
N ALA A 126 -4.04 -6.59 -25.32
CA ALA A 126 -3.22 -5.97 -26.37
C ALA A 126 -1.75 -6.31 -26.15
N THR A 127 -0.94 -6.29 -27.19
CA THR A 127 0.53 -6.38 -27.02
C THR A 127 1.10 -5.03 -26.60
N PHE A 128 2.38 -5.02 -26.18
CA PHE A 128 3.07 -3.76 -25.94
C PHE A 128 3.05 -2.87 -27.21
N PRO A 129 2.66 -1.58 -27.11
CA PRO A 129 2.52 -0.69 -28.27
C PRO A 129 3.86 -0.43 -28.97
N PRO A 130 3.90 -0.20 -30.29
CA PRO A 130 5.15 0.01 -31.04
C PRO A 130 5.78 1.38 -30.78
N LEU A 131 6.43 1.55 -29.64
CA LEU A 131 6.99 2.84 -29.19
C LEU A 131 8.48 3.02 -29.53
N SER A 132 9.07 2.18 -30.37
CA SER A 132 10.52 2.14 -30.62
C SER A 132 11.15 3.49 -30.99
N ASN A 133 10.39 4.35 -31.68
CA ASN A 133 10.84 5.67 -32.14
C ASN A 133 10.80 6.77 -31.05
N MET A 134 10.27 6.49 -29.85
CA MET A 134 10.20 7.43 -28.73
C MET A 134 11.52 7.47 -27.94
N THR A 135 12.62 7.78 -28.60
CA THR A 135 13.97 7.74 -28.00
C THR A 135 14.23 8.84 -26.96
N ASN A 136 13.36 9.86 -26.89
CA ASN A 136 13.41 10.95 -25.90
C ASN A 136 12.65 10.65 -24.60
N LEU A 137 12.07 9.45 -24.46
CA LEU A 137 11.20 9.12 -23.36
C LEU A 137 12.01 8.98 -22.05
N ASN A 138 11.65 9.77 -21.05
CA ASN A 138 12.19 9.71 -19.69
C ASN A 138 11.27 8.92 -18.76
N ARG A 139 9.96 8.94 -18.99
CA ARG A 139 8.95 8.31 -18.14
C ARG A 139 7.89 7.61 -18.97
N LEU A 140 7.73 6.30 -18.74
CA LEU A 140 6.65 5.48 -19.30
C LEU A 140 5.84 4.84 -18.18
N ILE A 141 4.55 5.15 -18.14
CA ILE A 141 3.59 4.50 -17.25
C ILE A 141 2.44 3.96 -18.10
N LEU A 142 2.31 2.63 -18.15
CA LEU A 142 1.24 1.88 -18.83
C LEU A 142 0.66 0.84 -17.85
N ARG A 143 0.11 1.30 -16.72
CA ARG A 143 -0.39 0.44 -15.64
C ARG A 143 -1.82 -0.01 -15.91
N SER A 144 -2.14 -1.29 -15.68
CA SER A 144 -3.53 -1.79 -15.85
C SER A 144 -4.10 -1.52 -17.25
N CYS A 145 -3.28 -1.64 -18.29
CA CYS A 145 -3.68 -1.41 -19.68
C CYS A 145 -4.02 -2.70 -20.42
N ASN A 146 -4.16 -3.81 -19.69
CA ASN A 146 -4.41 -5.15 -20.23
C ASN A 146 -3.35 -5.62 -21.26
N LEU A 147 -2.10 -5.17 -21.09
CA LEU A 147 -0.99 -5.53 -21.97
C LEU A 147 -0.58 -6.99 -21.74
N SER A 148 -0.29 -7.72 -22.81
CA SER A 148 0.07 -9.13 -22.82
C SER A 148 1.28 -9.38 -23.71
N GLY A 149 1.81 -10.61 -23.67
CA GLY A 149 3.02 -10.96 -24.41
C GLY A 149 4.30 -10.43 -23.75
N PRO A 150 5.46 -10.54 -24.41
CA PRO A 150 6.73 -10.15 -23.82
C PRO A 150 6.93 -8.64 -23.71
N LEU A 151 7.83 -8.24 -22.81
CA LEU A 151 8.45 -6.92 -22.90
C LEU A 151 9.18 -6.77 -24.25
N PRO A 152 9.13 -5.59 -24.89
CA PRO A 152 9.66 -5.42 -26.24
C PRO A 152 11.18 -5.18 -26.26
N ASP A 153 11.85 -5.67 -27.31
CA ASP A 153 13.32 -5.62 -27.44
C ASP A 153 13.91 -4.20 -27.49
N TYR A 154 13.15 -3.24 -28.00
CA TYR A 154 13.59 -1.85 -28.08
C TYR A 154 13.78 -1.18 -26.72
N LEU A 155 13.30 -1.78 -25.61
CA LEU A 155 13.66 -1.32 -24.26
C LEU A 155 15.17 -1.30 -24.05
N GLY A 156 15.93 -2.19 -24.70
CA GLY A 156 17.39 -2.18 -24.65
C GLY A 156 18.04 -0.94 -25.28
N GLN A 157 17.30 -0.15 -26.05
CA GLN A 157 17.79 1.04 -26.75
C GLN A 157 17.50 2.35 -26.00
N TRP A 158 16.61 2.34 -25.00
CA TRP A 158 16.16 3.53 -24.30
C TRP A 158 17.09 3.94 -23.16
N THR A 159 18.22 4.55 -23.51
CA THR A 159 19.26 4.98 -22.55
C THR A 159 18.86 6.15 -21.66
N GLY A 160 17.83 6.91 -22.05
CA GLY A 160 17.30 8.06 -21.32
C GLY A 160 16.17 7.73 -20.33
N LEU A 161 15.63 6.50 -20.37
CA LEU A 161 14.45 6.15 -19.56
C LEU A 161 14.81 6.10 -18.06
N LYS A 162 14.05 6.84 -17.27
CA LYS A 162 14.20 6.94 -15.80
C LYS A 162 13.10 6.25 -15.03
N THR A 163 11.92 6.10 -15.61
CA THR A 163 10.76 5.49 -14.96
C THR A 163 10.03 4.57 -15.92
N LEU A 164 9.83 3.30 -15.53
CA LEU A 164 9.05 2.32 -16.28
C LEU A 164 8.05 1.61 -15.37
N TYR A 165 6.77 1.99 -15.44
CA TYR A 165 5.69 1.29 -14.72
C TYR A 165 4.78 0.59 -15.71
N VAL A 166 4.82 -0.74 -15.68
CA VAL A 166 3.93 -1.60 -16.48
C VAL A 166 3.26 -2.64 -15.59
N SER A 167 3.06 -2.28 -14.33
CA SER A 167 2.41 -3.09 -13.30
C SER A 167 0.96 -3.45 -13.66
N PHE A 168 0.48 -4.57 -13.11
CA PHE A 168 -0.91 -5.02 -13.21
C PHE A 168 -1.37 -5.21 -14.66
N ASN A 169 -0.49 -5.76 -15.49
CA ASN A 169 -0.80 -6.23 -16.83
C ASN A 169 -0.71 -7.76 -16.86
N LYS A 170 -0.66 -8.34 -18.06
CA LYS A 170 -0.49 -9.77 -18.34
C LYS A 170 0.82 -10.03 -19.10
N LEU A 171 1.83 -9.19 -18.87
CA LEU A 171 3.12 -9.31 -19.56
C LEU A 171 3.77 -10.63 -19.16
N SER A 172 4.26 -11.37 -20.15
CA SER A 172 4.83 -12.71 -20.02
C SER A 172 6.27 -12.77 -20.54
N GLY A 173 6.86 -13.96 -20.62
CA GLY A 173 8.22 -14.10 -21.14
C GLY A 173 9.28 -13.63 -20.16
N LYS A 174 10.49 -13.36 -20.64
CA LYS A 174 11.66 -13.04 -19.80
C LYS A 174 11.99 -11.55 -19.84
N ILE A 175 12.60 -11.05 -18.77
CA ILE A 175 13.36 -9.79 -18.85
C ILE A 175 14.71 -10.15 -19.50
N LEU A 176 15.06 -9.50 -20.61
CA LEU A 176 16.27 -9.87 -21.37
C LEU A 176 17.52 -9.24 -20.77
N ASP A 177 18.63 -9.99 -20.78
CA ASP A 177 19.95 -9.48 -20.40
C ASP A 177 20.45 -8.36 -21.33
N SER A 178 19.90 -8.28 -22.56
CA SER A 178 20.19 -7.24 -23.54
C SER A 178 19.53 -5.88 -23.21
N TYR A 179 18.72 -5.77 -22.16
CA TYR A 179 18.08 -4.52 -21.73
C TYR A 179 19.04 -3.55 -21.03
N LEU A 180 20.26 -3.42 -21.55
CA LEU A 180 21.32 -2.59 -20.98
C LEU A 180 21.00 -1.09 -21.08
N GLY A 181 20.19 -0.66 -22.05
CA GLY A 181 19.73 0.73 -22.17
C GLY A 181 19.04 1.25 -20.91
N ILE A 182 18.20 0.42 -20.30
CA ILE A 182 17.44 0.77 -19.08
C ILE A 182 18.12 0.29 -17.79
N SER A 183 19.40 -0.09 -17.84
CA SER A 183 20.14 -0.55 -16.66
C SER A 183 20.42 0.56 -15.62
N LYS A 184 20.20 1.83 -15.98
CA LYS A 184 20.34 3.02 -15.10
C LYS A 184 18.99 3.68 -14.79
N ILE A 185 17.91 2.90 -14.83
CA ILE A 185 16.58 3.36 -14.48
C ILE A 185 16.52 3.69 -12.99
N ASP A 186 15.75 4.74 -12.63
CA ASP A 186 15.63 5.18 -11.23
C ASP A 186 14.48 4.43 -10.53
N TYR A 187 13.44 4.07 -11.29
CA TYR A 187 12.27 3.31 -10.81
C TYR A 187 11.75 2.36 -11.89
N MET A 188 11.58 1.09 -11.55
CA MET A 188 11.01 0.07 -12.45
C MET A 188 9.99 -0.80 -11.71
N TYR A 189 8.71 -0.69 -12.06
CA TYR A 189 7.66 -1.51 -11.46
C TYR A 189 7.04 -2.43 -12.51
N LEU A 190 7.25 -3.72 -12.30
CA LEU A 190 6.72 -4.83 -13.10
C LEU A 190 5.76 -5.69 -12.27
N THR A 191 5.35 -5.21 -11.09
CA THR A 191 4.51 -5.96 -10.15
C THR A 191 3.20 -6.43 -10.77
N GLY A 192 2.75 -7.63 -10.44
CA GLY A 192 1.47 -8.16 -10.89
C GLY A 192 1.45 -8.40 -12.40
N ASN A 193 2.39 -9.21 -12.89
CA ASN A 193 2.48 -9.66 -14.27
C ASN A 193 2.71 -11.19 -14.30
N LEU A 194 2.94 -11.74 -15.49
CA LEU A 194 3.21 -13.15 -15.75
C LEU A 194 4.67 -13.39 -16.19
N LEU A 195 5.60 -12.51 -15.79
CA LEU A 195 7.01 -12.60 -16.21
C LEU A 195 7.67 -13.86 -15.62
N THR A 196 8.60 -14.44 -16.38
CA THR A 196 9.22 -15.74 -16.11
C THR A 196 10.73 -15.69 -16.36
N GLY A 197 11.41 -16.81 -16.08
CA GLY A 197 12.84 -16.98 -16.31
C GLY A 197 13.70 -16.40 -15.20
N ARG A 198 15.00 -16.28 -15.48
CA ARG A 198 15.99 -15.70 -14.54
C ARG A 198 15.84 -14.19 -14.51
N ILE A 199 16.02 -13.60 -13.33
CA ILE A 199 16.11 -12.15 -13.16
C ILE A 199 17.53 -11.73 -13.59
N PRO A 200 17.68 -10.81 -14.56
CA PRO A 200 18.99 -10.35 -15.00
C PRO A 200 19.86 -9.78 -13.87
N ASP A 201 21.17 -10.04 -13.94
CA ASP A 201 22.11 -9.63 -12.90
C ASP A 201 22.18 -8.11 -12.73
N TRP A 202 21.93 -7.32 -13.79
CA TRP A 202 21.90 -5.86 -13.70
C TRP A 202 20.77 -5.35 -12.80
N ILE A 203 19.65 -6.08 -12.68
CA ILE A 203 18.57 -5.76 -11.74
C ILE A 203 19.04 -6.02 -10.32
N LEU A 204 19.55 -7.23 -10.05
CA LEU A 204 19.90 -7.64 -8.67
C LEU A 204 21.14 -6.93 -8.13
N GLN A 205 22.11 -6.60 -9.00
CA GLN A 205 23.39 -6.00 -8.60
C GLN A 205 23.44 -4.48 -8.69
N LYS A 206 22.54 -3.84 -9.44
CA LYS A 206 22.59 -2.38 -9.67
C LYS A 206 21.22 -1.70 -9.63
N GLY A 207 20.13 -2.46 -9.64
CA GLY A 207 18.78 -1.93 -9.63
C GLY A 207 18.49 -1.15 -8.36
N GLU A 208 17.89 0.02 -8.54
CA GLU A 208 17.36 0.86 -7.48
C GLU A 208 15.84 1.00 -7.69
N ASN A 209 15.06 0.85 -6.62
CA ASN A 209 13.59 0.93 -6.61
C ASN A 209 12.92 0.08 -7.70
N ILE A 210 13.30 -1.20 -7.76
CA ILE A 210 12.73 -2.15 -8.73
C ILE A 210 11.73 -3.05 -8.02
N ASP A 211 10.54 -3.19 -8.55
CA ASP A 211 9.52 -4.08 -8.00
C ASP A 211 9.16 -5.18 -8.99
N LEU A 212 9.45 -6.42 -8.59
CA LEU A 212 9.18 -7.64 -9.35
C LEU A 212 8.15 -8.54 -8.66
N SER A 213 7.48 -8.04 -7.61
CA SER A 213 6.51 -8.81 -6.84
C SER A 213 5.38 -9.35 -7.71
N TYR A 214 4.77 -10.46 -7.30
CA TYR A 214 3.66 -11.08 -8.02
C TYR A 214 3.96 -11.34 -9.51
N ASN A 215 5.01 -12.13 -9.74
CA ASN A 215 5.43 -12.65 -11.04
C ASN A 215 5.77 -14.15 -10.90
N ASN A 216 6.32 -14.75 -11.95
CA ASN A 216 6.54 -16.19 -12.06
C ASN A 216 8.01 -16.51 -12.42
N PHE A 217 8.98 -15.76 -11.88
CA PHE A 217 10.41 -15.96 -12.11
C PHE A 217 10.88 -17.32 -11.57
N THR A 218 11.93 -17.89 -12.18
CA THR A 218 12.49 -19.17 -11.75
C THR A 218 13.22 -19.03 -10.41
N SER A 219 12.90 -19.93 -9.46
CA SER A 219 13.51 -20.01 -8.12
C SER A 219 15.02 -20.22 -8.20
N GLY A 220 15.80 -19.53 -7.35
CA GLY A 220 17.27 -19.65 -7.29
C GLY A 220 18.05 -18.32 -7.36
N ASN A 221 17.37 -17.18 -7.49
CA ASN A 221 18.03 -15.86 -7.62
C ASN A 221 18.17 -15.10 -6.29
N SER A 222 17.37 -15.43 -5.26
CA SER A 222 17.48 -14.89 -3.91
C SER A 222 16.67 -15.75 -2.94
N GLU A 223 17.20 -16.01 -1.75
CA GLU A 223 16.45 -16.62 -0.64
C GLU A 223 15.57 -15.60 0.10
N ASP A 224 15.80 -14.30 -0.15
CA ASP A 224 15.12 -13.18 0.50
C ASP A 224 14.06 -12.54 -0.39
N CYS A 225 12.98 -12.06 0.23
CA CYS A 225 11.94 -11.30 -0.48
C CYS A 225 12.38 -9.86 -0.82
N GLN A 226 13.55 -9.42 -0.36
CA GLN A 226 14.17 -8.14 -0.71
C GLN A 226 15.63 -8.40 -1.06
N THR A 227 16.08 -7.92 -2.21
CA THR A 227 17.51 -7.90 -2.56
C THR A 227 17.91 -6.47 -2.84
N ARG A 228 18.68 -5.86 -1.93
CA ARG A 228 18.97 -4.41 -1.96
C ARG A 228 17.67 -3.59 -2.07
N SER A 229 17.45 -2.95 -3.22
CA SER A 229 16.32 -2.09 -3.54
C SER A 229 15.35 -2.77 -4.53
N VAL A 230 15.44 -4.11 -4.63
CA VAL A 230 14.59 -4.96 -5.47
C VAL A 230 13.62 -5.75 -4.60
N ASN A 231 12.33 -5.46 -4.74
CA ASN A 231 11.26 -6.21 -4.08
C ASN A 231 10.93 -7.47 -4.88
N LEU A 232 11.06 -8.62 -4.22
CA LEU A 232 10.88 -9.97 -4.77
C LEU A 232 9.71 -10.71 -4.11
N PHE A 233 8.87 -10.03 -3.33
CA PHE A 233 7.73 -10.64 -2.65
C PHE A 233 6.79 -11.38 -3.62
N GLY A 234 6.61 -12.69 -3.42
CA GLY A 234 5.73 -13.50 -4.28
C GLY A 234 6.13 -13.48 -5.77
N SER A 235 7.41 -13.23 -6.08
CA SER A 235 7.90 -13.05 -7.47
C SER A 235 8.24 -14.35 -8.20
N SER A 236 8.27 -15.49 -7.52
CA SER A 236 8.75 -16.75 -8.11
C SER A 236 7.74 -17.89 -8.09
N SER A 237 7.83 -18.72 -9.13
CA SER A 237 6.99 -19.90 -9.39
C SER A 237 7.36 -21.07 -8.48
N GLY A 238 7.19 -20.89 -7.17
CA GLY A 238 7.53 -21.93 -6.21
C GLY A 238 6.45 -23.01 -6.10
N SER A 239 6.68 -24.20 -6.69
CA SER A 239 5.82 -25.38 -6.46
C SER A 239 5.85 -25.81 -4.98
N ASN A 240 4.69 -25.78 -4.29
CA ASN A 240 4.18 -26.78 -3.32
C ASN A 240 3.50 -26.24 -2.04
N ASN A 241 2.41 -26.95 -1.70
CA ASN A 241 1.58 -27.17 -0.49
C ASN A 241 1.70 -26.36 0.82
N SER A 242 2.76 -25.60 1.11
CA SER A 242 2.86 -24.88 2.39
C SER A 242 2.06 -23.58 2.43
N GLY A 243 1.73 -23.02 1.26
CA GLY A 243 1.02 -21.75 1.12
C GLY A 243 1.81 -20.52 1.53
N ILE A 244 3.09 -20.69 1.90
CA ILE A 244 4.02 -19.60 2.22
C ILE A 244 4.69 -19.12 0.92
N VAL A 245 4.76 -17.80 0.73
CA VAL A 245 5.48 -17.20 -0.40
C VAL A 245 6.92 -17.71 -0.46
N SER A 246 7.39 -18.01 -1.67
CA SER A 246 8.64 -18.74 -1.94
C SER A 246 9.88 -18.12 -1.29
N CYS A 247 9.96 -16.80 -1.24
CA CYS A 247 11.06 -16.06 -0.62
C CYS A 247 10.99 -16.00 0.93
N LEU A 248 10.05 -16.71 1.56
CA LEU A 248 9.99 -16.95 3.01
C LEU A 248 10.15 -18.42 3.39
N ARG A 249 10.56 -19.28 2.46
CA ARG A 249 10.75 -20.72 2.70
C ARG A 249 11.80 -21.04 3.76
N GLY A 250 12.83 -20.20 3.90
CA GLY A 250 13.90 -20.37 4.88
C GLY A 250 13.46 -20.17 6.34
N PHE A 251 12.22 -19.71 6.57
CA PHE A 251 11.72 -19.46 7.92
C PHE A 251 10.93 -20.65 8.46
N PRO A 252 11.48 -21.45 9.39
CA PRO A 252 10.69 -22.45 10.08
C PRO A 252 9.61 -21.76 10.89
N CYS A 253 8.39 -22.30 10.88
CA CYS A 253 7.33 -21.90 11.81
C CYS A 253 7.40 -22.79 13.05
N PRO A 254 8.19 -22.46 14.09
CA PRO A 254 8.36 -23.32 15.26
C PRO A 254 7.05 -23.50 16.03
N LYS A 255 6.17 -22.51 15.98
CA LYS A 255 4.83 -22.56 16.56
C LYS A 255 3.80 -21.90 15.66
N ASN A 256 2.53 -22.24 15.90
CA ASN A 256 1.42 -21.54 15.27
C ASN A 256 1.11 -20.27 16.04
N HIS A 257 0.88 -19.20 15.30
CA HIS A 257 0.34 -17.95 15.80
C HIS A 257 -1.17 -17.94 15.54
N TYR A 258 -1.93 -17.37 16.46
CA TYR A 258 -3.39 -17.33 16.35
C TYR A 258 -3.94 -15.91 16.34
N SER A 259 -3.08 -14.90 16.38
CA SER A 259 -3.48 -13.51 16.23
C SER A 259 -2.33 -12.69 15.67
N VAL A 260 -2.68 -11.59 15.00
CA VAL A 260 -1.73 -10.58 14.51
C VAL A 260 -2.39 -9.22 14.72
N HIS A 261 -1.72 -8.29 15.38
CA HIS A 261 -2.21 -6.94 15.63
C HIS A 261 -1.11 -5.96 15.27
N ILE A 262 -1.36 -5.05 14.33
CA ILE A 262 -0.34 -4.20 13.73
C ILE A 262 -0.79 -2.74 13.85
N ASN A 263 0.04 -1.88 14.43
CA ASN A 263 -0.17 -0.43 14.41
C ASN A 263 0.48 0.13 13.14
N CYS A 264 -0.25 0.13 12.02
CA CYS A 264 0.30 0.36 10.69
C CYS A 264 0.96 1.74 10.56
N GLY A 265 2.28 1.78 10.32
CA GLY A 265 3.06 3.03 10.28
C GLY A 265 3.36 3.64 11.65
N GLY A 266 2.91 3.02 12.75
CA GLY A 266 3.04 3.52 14.11
C GLY A 266 3.91 2.62 15.00
N LYS A 267 4.25 3.14 16.19
CA LYS A 267 4.99 2.38 17.21
C LYS A 267 4.09 1.37 17.92
N GLU A 268 4.71 0.40 18.59
CA GLU A 268 3.96 -0.51 19.46
C GLU A 268 3.04 0.27 20.43
N VAL A 269 1.79 -0.18 20.56
CA VAL A 269 0.80 0.43 21.45
C VAL A 269 -0.12 -0.63 22.04
N ILE A 270 -0.52 -0.45 23.30
CA ILE A 270 -1.49 -1.31 23.98
C ILE A 270 -2.85 -0.63 23.98
N VAL A 271 -3.84 -1.30 23.41
CA VAL A 271 -5.23 -0.85 23.32
C VAL A 271 -6.15 -1.99 23.71
N ASP A 272 -7.07 -1.74 24.64
CA ASP A 272 -8.02 -2.75 25.14
C ASP A 272 -7.34 -4.08 25.55
N ASN A 273 -6.22 -3.97 26.27
CA ASN A 273 -5.39 -5.10 26.72
C ASN A 273 -4.80 -5.96 25.57
N THR A 274 -4.78 -5.42 24.35
CA THR A 274 -4.18 -6.01 23.15
C THR A 274 -2.98 -5.17 22.72
N THR A 275 -1.83 -5.81 22.59
CA THR A 275 -0.63 -5.16 22.03
C THR A 275 -0.71 -5.17 20.51
N TYR A 276 -0.68 -3.98 19.90
CA TYR A 276 -0.48 -3.79 18.47
C TYR A 276 1.00 -3.54 18.22
N GLU A 277 1.59 -4.36 17.36
CA GLU A 277 3.02 -4.39 17.09
C GLU A 277 3.49 -3.17 16.28
N ASP A 278 4.78 -2.85 16.44
CA ASP A 278 5.46 -1.76 15.73
C ASP A 278 5.51 -2.00 14.22
N ASP A 279 5.16 -0.96 13.46
CA ASP A 279 5.30 -0.93 12.00
C ASP A 279 5.90 0.41 11.57
N THR A 280 6.97 0.85 12.24
CA THR A 280 7.64 2.13 11.95
C THR A 280 8.74 2.03 10.90
N TYR A 281 9.03 0.82 10.40
CA TYR A 281 10.02 0.65 9.34
C TYR A 281 9.67 1.53 8.14
N SER A 282 10.55 2.50 7.86
CA SER A 282 10.37 3.46 6.78
C SER A 282 10.72 2.79 5.46
N PRO A 283 9.73 2.49 4.60
CA PRO A 283 10.00 1.81 3.35
C PRO A 283 10.54 2.81 2.32
N GLY A 284 11.24 2.27 1.32
CA GLY A 284 11.45 2.95 0.05
C GLY A 284 10.28 2.69 -0.91
N ALA A 285 10.42 3.17 -2.14
CA ALA A 285 9.38 3.07 -3.18
C ALA A 285 9.17 1.62 -3.70
N SER A 286 10.08 0.71 -3.37
CA SER A 286 9.96 -0.73 -3.60
C SER A 286 10.57 -1.45 -2.42
N THR A 287 9.73 -2.03 -1.56
CA THR A 287 10.20 -2.55 -0.28
C THR A 287 9.39 -3.74 0.18
N TYR A 288 10.10 -4.79 0.55
CA TYR A 288 9.64 -5.82 1.44
C TYR A 288 10.30 -5.67 2.81
N HIS A 289 9.49 -5.76 3.86
CA HIS A 289 9.96 -5.77 5.24
C HIS A 289 9.27 -6.88 6.01
N LYS A 290 10.05 -7.62 6.80
CA LYS A 290 9.56 -8.69 7.68
C LYS A 290 9.68 -8.23 9.13
N SER A 291 8.60 -8.37 9.89
CA SER A 291 8.64 -8.14 11.34
C SER A 291 9.47 -9.19 12.07
N GLU A 292 9.70 -8.97 13.36
CA GLU A 292 10.32 -9.94 14.27
C GLU A 292 9.38 -11.10 14.62
N THR A 293 8.07 -10.96 14.35
CA THR A 293 7.03 -11.94 14.68
C THR A 293 6.57 -12.68 13.42
N ASN A 294 5.26 -12.82 13.21
CA ASN A 294 4.66 -13.69 12.22
C ASN A 294 3.92 -12.90 11.12
N TRP A 295 4.38 -11.69 10.83
CA TRP A 295 3.87 -10.88 9.71
C TRP A 295 4.97 -10.11 8.97
N ALA A 296 4.65 -9.68 7.77
CA ALA A 296 5.52 -8.89 6.90
C ALA A 296 4.66 -7.91 6.09
N PHE A 297 5.29 -6.95 5.44
CA PHE A 297 4.64 -6.14 4.43
C PHE A 297 5.48 -5.99 3.17
N SER A 298 4.79 -5.76 2.05
CA SER A 298 5.37 -5.42 0.75
C SER A 298 4.70 -4.15 0.24
N SER A 299 5.49 -3.12 -0.10
CA SER A 299 5.02 -1.84 -0.60
C SER A 299 5.65 -1.53 -1.96
N THR A 300 4.81 -1.08 -2.88
CA THR A 300 5.20 -0.71 -4.24
C THR A 300 4.66 0.67 -4.56
N GLY A 301 5.49 1.52 -5.16
CA GLY A 301 5.08 2.77 -5.77
C GLY A 301 5.88 3.95 -5.25
N TYR A 302 6.14 4.89 -6.17
CA TYR A 302 6.71 6.20 -5.91
C TYR A 302 5.61 7.25 -6.10
N PHE A 303 5.52 8.22 -5.20
CA PHE A 303 4.53 9.28 -5.31
C PHE A 303 4.99 10.28 -6.39
N MET A 304 4.26 10.35 -7.48
CA MET A 304 4.70 11.10 -8.67
C MET A 304 4.59 12.62 -8.46
N ASP A 305 5.68 13.33 -8.79
CA ASP A 305 5.76 14.78 -9.03
C ASP A 305 5.55 15.75 -7.84
N ASP A 306 6.30 15.63 -6.74
CA ASP A 306 6.47 16.75 -5.80
C ASP A 306 7.83 17.49 -5.95
N SER A 307 8.71 17.02 -6.84
CA SER A 307 10.12 17.47 -6.94
C SER A 307 10.93 17.26 -5.66
N ILE A 308 10.43 16.44 -4.73
CA ILE A 308 11.08 16.07 -3.48
C ILE A 308 11.71 14.69 -3.69
N ASN A 309 12.91 14.52 -3.16
CA ASN A 309 13.71 13.31 -3.30
C ASN A 309 13.40 12.24 -2.23
N THR A 310 12.51 12.55 -1.30
CA THR A 310 12.16 11.70 -0.16
C THR A 310 10.65 11.68 0.04
N ASP A 311 10.02 10.59 -0.41
CA ASP A 311 8.64 10.28 -0.07
C ASP A 311 8.54 9.75 1.36
N SER A 312 7.50 10.18 2.08
CA SER A 312 7.11 9.51 3.33
C SER A 312 6.01 8.50 3.04
N TYR A 313 6.20 7.28 3.51
CA TYR A 313 5.20 6.21 3.43
C TYR A 313 4.48 5.98 4.76
N ILE A 314 4.63 6.93 5.69
CA ILE A 314 3.93 6.99 6.96
C ILE A 314 3.26 8.36 7.03
N ALA A 315 1.93 8.35 7.11
CA ALA A 315 1.16 9.52 7.48
C ALA A 315 1.25 9.73 9.00
N ASN A 316 1.41 10.99 9.39
CA ASN A 316 1.44 11.39 10.80
C ASN A 316 0.32 12.40 11.01
N ASN A 317 -0.62 12.05 11.88
CA ASN A 317 -1.66 12.97 12.29
C ASN A 317 -1.06 14.05 13.21
N LYS A 318 -1.51 15.30 13.04
CA LYS A 318 -1.09 16.45 13.86
C LYS A 318 -2.20 16.98 14.77
N SER A 319 -3.44 16.56 14.54
CA SER A 319 -4.63 17.05 15.23
C SER A 319 -5.01 16.14 16.39
N ILE A 320 -5.80 16.65 17.34
CA ILE A 320 -6.37 15.78 18.38
C ILE A 320 -7.50 14.97 17.75
N LEU A 321 -7.45 13.64 17.92
CA LEU A 321 -8.50 12.72 17.49
C LEU A 321 -9.40 12.41 18.69
N LEU A 322 -10.70 12.66 18.55
CA LEU A 322 -11.68 12.56 19.64
C LEU A 322 -12.35 11.18 19.74
N MET A 323 -11.97 10.23 18.89
CA MET A 323 -12.45 8.85 18.90
C MET A 323 -11.77 8.00 19.98
N ASN A 324 -12.44 6.90 20.34
CA ASN A 324 -11.87 5.89 21.23
C ASN A 324 -10.61 5.28 20.59
N ASN A 325 -9.67 4.82 21.41
CA ASN A 325 -8.46 4.16 20.93
C ASN A 325 -7.65 4.98 19.90
N SER A 326 -7.73 6.32 20.00
CA SER A 326 -7.12 7.28 19.08
C SER A 326 -5.63 7.05 18.82
N ALA A 327 -4.93 6.40 19.75
CA ALA A 327 -3.53 6.02 19.61
C ALA A 327 -3.24 5.15 18.36
N LEU A 328 -4.20 4.32 17.89
CA LEU A 328 -4.06 3.51 16.67
C LEU A 328 -4.19 4.32 15.37
N TYR A 329 -4.66 5.57 15.46
CA TYR A 329 -4.96 6.42 14.31
C TYR A 329 -4.04 7.64 14.24
N MET A 330 -3.06 7.74 15.14
CA MET A 330 -2.05 8.81 15.09
C MET A 330 -1.07 8.63 13.91
N ASN A 331 -0.93 7.40 13.44
CA ASN A 331 -0.12 7.03 12.29
C ASN A 331 -0.94 6.18 11.32
N ALA A 332 -0.53 6.19 10.05
CA ALA A 332 -1.04 5.25 9.06
C ALA A 332 0.04 4.93 8.04
N ARG A 333 0.09 3.67 7.58
CA ARG A 333 0.97 3.27 6.49
C ARG A 333 0.35 3.63 5.14
N LEU A 334 1.20 4.10 4.23
CA LEU A 334 0.84 4.53 2.88
C LEU A 334 1.59 3.73 1.82
N SER A 335 1.06 3.76 0.60
CA SER A 335 1.78 3.34 -0.61
C SER A 335 1.24 4.09 -1.83
N ALA A 336 2.08 4.37 -2.83
CA ALA A 336 1.61 5.06 -4.04
C ALA A 336 0.86 4.13 -5.00
N LEU A 337 1.07 2.81 -4.91
CA LEU A 337 0.46 1.86 -5.84
C LEU A 337 -0.13 0.64 -5.15
N SER A 338 0.66 -0.11 -4.37
CA SER A 338 0.21 -1.35 -3.76
C SER A 338 0.87 -1.56 -2.41
N LEU A 339 0.06 -1.92 -1.41
CA LEU A 339 0.53 -2.27 -0.07
C LEU A 339 -0.03 -3.63 0.30
N THR A 340 0.81 -4.58 0.68
CA THR A 340 0.40 -5.91 1.11
C THR A 340 0.88 -6.13 2.53
N TYR A 341 -0.02 -6.49 3.44
CA TYR A 341 0.34 -7.15 4.69
C TYR A 341 0.16 -8.65 4.55
N TYR A 342 1.14 -9.39 5.05
CA TYR A 342 1.22 -10.82 4.88
C TYR A 342 1.52 -11.47 6.24
N ALA A 343 0.51 -12.08 6.84
CA ALA A 343 0.70 -12.89 8.03
C ALA A 343 1.04 -14.33 7.63
N PHE A 344 1.96 -14.94 8.36
CA PHE A 344 2.43 -16.30 8.15
C PHE A 344 2.50 -17.06 9.49
N CYS A 345 2.76 -18.36 9.43
CA CYS A 345 2.73 -19.26 10.59
C CYS A 345 1.40 -19.24 11.38
N LEU A 346 0.28 -18.90 10.74
CA LEU A 346 -1.02 -18.94 11.38
C LEU A 346 -1.49 -20.38 11.60
N GLY A 347 -2.27 -20.60 12.67
CA GLY A 347 -3.10 -21.79 12.79
C GLY A 347 -4.14 -21.83 11.67
N ASN A 348 -4.54 -23.03 11.24
CA ASN A 348 -5.66 -23.15 10.31
C ASN A 348 -6.98 -22.97 11.06
N GLY A 349 -7.90 -22.21 10.47
CA GLY A 349 -9.19 -21.92 11.08
C GLY A 349 -9.82 -20.64 10.53
N ASN A 350 -10.96 -20.25 11.11
CA ASN A 350 -11.64 -19.01 10.74
C ASN A 350 -11.14 -17.86 11.61
N TYR A 351 -10.83 -16.75 10.97
CA TYR A 351 -10.34 -15.54 11.62
C TYR A 351 -11.27 -14.37 11.32
N THR A 352 -11.44 -13.48 12.28
CA THR A 352 -11.94 -12.13 12.04
C THR A 352 -10.76 -11.22 11.74
N VAL A 353 -10.75 -10.67 10.53
CA VAL A 353 -9.85 -9.61 10.08
C VAL A 353 -10.58 -8.28 10.24
N LYS A 354 -10.07 -7.42 11.12
CA LYS A 354 -10.52 -6.04 11.29
C LYS A 354 -9.50 -5.12 10.65
N LEU A 355 -9.95 -4.34 9.67
CA LEU A 355 -9.17 -3.28 9.03
C LEU A 355 -9.66 -1.94 9.58
N GLN A 356 -8.76 -1.17 10.17
CA GLN A 356 -9.07 0.09 10.85
C GLN A 356 -8.45 1.24 10.09
N PHE A 357 -9.26 2.23 9.75
CA PHE A 357 -8.86 3.37 8.95
C PHE A 357 -9.29 4.67 9.60
N ALA A 358 -8.48 5.72 9.41
CA ALA A 358 -8.89 7.11 9.54
C ALA A 358 -8.16 7.92 8.47
N GLU A 359 -8.87 8.79 7.75
CA GLU A 359 -8.21 9.71 6.82
C GLU A 359 -7.58 10.86 7.61
N ILE A 360 -6.24 10.91 7.62
CA ILE A 360 -5.46 11.83 8.45
C ILE A 360 -4.57 12.78 7.63
N MET A 361 -4.67 12.72 6.29
CA MET A 361 -3.96 13.62 5.38
C MET A 361 -4.86 14.67 4.76
N PHE A 362 -6.18 14.47 4.78
CA PHE A 362 -7.19 15.46 4.37
C PHE A 362 -7.82 16.15 5.58
N THR A 363 -8.59 17.21 5.31
CA THR A 363 -9.24 18.06 6.32
C THR A 363 -10.69 18.33 5.98
N ASP A 364 -11.55 18.51 6.98
CA ASP A 364 -12.97 18.86 6.81
C ASP A 364 -13.25 20.38 6.88
N ASP A 365 -12.21 21.20 6.77
CA ASP A 365 -12.25 22.64 7.05
C ASP A 365 -12.79 23.52 5.90
N LYS A 366 -13.44 22.91 4.90
CA LYS A 366 -13.95 23.55 3.67
C LYS A 366 -12.87 24.31 2.87
N THR A 367 -11.59 24.05 3.11
CA THR A 367 -10.48 24.60 2.31
C THR A 367 -10.25 23.78 1.05
N TYR A 368 -9.31 24.18 0.20
CA TYR A 368 -8.89 23.39 -0.97
C TYR A 368 -8.50 21.95 -0.60
N SER A 369 -7.87 21.75 0.57
CA SER A 369 -7.48 20.43 1.07
C SER A 369 -8.66 19.48 1.27
N SER A 370 -9.85 20.02 1.62
CA SER A 370 -11.09 19.25 1.79
C SER A 370 -11.71 18.71 0.49
N LEU A 371 -11.17 19.12 -0.67
CA LEU A 371 -11.59 18.60 -1.98
C LEU A 371 -10.84 17.31 -2.36
N GLY A 372 -9.82 16.92 -1.59
CA GLY A 372 -9.05 15.71 -1.81
C GLY A 372 -9.91 14.48 -1.66
N ARG A 373 -9.68 13.46 -2.49
CA ARG A 373 -10.40 12.18 -2.41
C ARG A 373 -9.40 11.05 -2.52
N ARG A 374 -9.42 10.12 -1.57
CA ARG A 374 -8.60 8.92 -1.57
C ARG A 374 -9.49 7.74 -1.90
N ILE A 375 -9.13 7.01 -2.95
CA ILE A 375 -9.92 5.88 -3.43
C ILE A 375 -8.97 4.72 -3.75
N PHE A 376 -9.17 3.58 -3.13
CA PHE A 376 -8.40 2.36 -3.38
C PHE A 376 -9.25 1.11 -3.19
N ASP A 377 -8.75 -0.02 -3.68
CA ASP A 377 -9.37 -1.32 -3.51
C ASP A 377 -8.69 -2.10 -2.38
N VAL A 378 -9.43 -3.00 -1.75
CA VAL A 378 -8.91 -3.92 -0.73
C VAL A 378 -9.23 -5.36 -1.11
N TYR A 379 -8.23 -6.21 -1.02
CA TYR A 379 -8.28 -7.62 -1.30
C TYR A 379 -7.84 -8.41 -0.08
N ILE A 380 -8.52 -9.51 0.22
CA ILE A 380 -8.08 -10.48 1.23
C ILE A 380 -8.04 -11.86 0.59
N GLN A 381 -6.90 -12.55 0.69
CA GLN A 381 -6.66 -13.82 0.01
C GLN A 381 -6.97 -13.74 -1.51
N GLY A 382 -6.61 -12.62 -2.15
CA GLY A 382 -6.88 -12.36 -3.57
C GLY A 382 -8.33 -11.99 -3.93
N ASN A 383 -9.28 -12.08 -3.00
CA ASN A 383 -10.67 -11.68 -3.25
C ASN A 383 -10.85 -10.18 -2.98
N GLN A 384 -11.43 -9.44 -3.93
CA GLN A 384 -11.76 -8.02 -3.73
C GLN A 384 -12.90 -7.91 -2.71
N VAL A 385 -12.59 -7.43 -1.51
CA VAL A 385 -13.56 -7.27 -0.41
C VAL A 385 -14.09 -5.84 -0.31
N LEU A 386 -13.31 -4.85 -0.76
CA LEU A 386 -13.74 -3.46 -0.90
C LEU A 386 -13.27 -2.94 -2.27
N LYS A 387 -14.17 -2.31 -3.00
CA LYS A 387 -13.91 -1.72 -4.30
C LYS A 387 -14.20 -0.24 -4.25
N ASP A 388 -13.32 0.57 -4.82
CA ASP A 388 -13.45 2.03 -4.85
C ASP A 388 -13.68 2.61 -3.44
N PHE A 389 -13.00 2.05 -2.44
CA PHE A 389 -13.17 2.42 -1.04
C PHE A 389 -12.61 3.82 -0.80
N ASN A 390 -13.48 4.71 -0.31
CA ASN A 390 -13.13 6.04 0.16
C ASN A 390 -13.35 6.12 1.68
N ILE A 391 -12.27 6.37 2.41
CA ILE A 391 -12.29 6.40 3.88
C ILE A 391 -13.21 7.50 4.39
N GLU A 392 -13.11 8.72 3.85
CA GLU A 392 -13.91 9.86 4.33
C GLU A 392 -15.40 9.67 4.09
N ASP A 393 -15.78 9.20 2.90
CA ASP A 393 -17.19 8.99 2.54
C ASP A 393 -17.84 7.94 3.47
N GLU A 394 -17.08 6.90 3.84
CA GLU A 394 -17.56 5.80 4.67
C GLU A 394 -17.51 6.12 6.17
N ALA A 395 -16.54 6.93 6.62
CA ALA A 395 -16.41 7.38 8.00
C ALA A 395 -17.28 8.61 8.32
N GLY A 396 -17.76 9.33 7.30
CA GLY A 396 -18.53 10.56 7.43
C GLY A 396 -17.68 11.83 7.63
N GLY A 397 -16.38 11.78 7.31
CA GLY A 397 -15.45 12.90 7.40
C GLY A 397 -13.99 12.50 7.63
N ALA A 398 -13.08 13.45 7.48
CA ALA A 398 -11.67 13.31 7.83
C ALA A 398 -11.47 13.17 9.35
N GLY A 399 -10.47 12.39 9.77
CA GLY A 399 -10.13 12.17 11.17
C GLY A 399 -11.16 11.35 11.96
N GLN A 400 -12.16 10.76 11.30
CA GLN A 400 -13.10 9.81 11.88
C GLN A 400 -12.63 8.38 11.66
N GLU A 401 -12.89 7.50 12.63
CA GLU A 401 -12.58 6.08 12.48
C GLU A 401 -13.63 5.34 11.65
N ILE A 402 -13.17 4.40 10.84
CA ILE A 402 -14.01 3.40 10.20
C ILE A 402 -13.36 2.02 10.28
N ILE A 403 -14.13 1.05 10.75
CA ILE A 403 -13.68 -0.34 10.93
C ILE A 403 -14.44 -1.24 9.96
N LYS A 404 -13.70 -2.03 9.18
CA LYS A 404 -14.26 -3.04 8.27
C LYS A 404 -13.87 -4.44 8.75
N ASN A 405 -14.88 -5.27 9.02
CA ASN A 405 -14.71 -6.61 9.57
C ASN A 405 -14.98 -7.67 8.49
N PHE A 406 -14.08 -8.65 8.37
CA PHE A 406 -14.21 -9.76 7.44
C PHE A 406 -13.94 -11.07 8.16
N THR A 407 -14.74 -12.10 7.92
CA THR A 407 -14.46 -13.46 8.39
C THR A 407 -13.81 -14.25 7.27
N ILE A 408 -12.60 -14.74 7.50
CA ILE A 408 -11.76 -15.41 6.49
C ILE A 408 -11.29 -16.76 7.01
N ALA A 409 -11.40 -17.79 6.17
CA ALA A 409 -10.83 -19.10 6.44
C ALA A 409 -9.35 -19.12 6.04
N VAL A 410 -8.47 -19.35 7.00
CA VAL A 410 -7.04 -19.59 6.78
C VAL A 410 -6.82 -21.09 6.68
N THR A 411 -6.46 -21.56 5.49
CA THR A 411 -6.21 -22.99 5.18
C THR A 411 -4.73 -23.28 4.90
N SER A 412 -4.00 -22.22 4.54
CA SER A 412 -2.61 -22.24 4.09
C SER A 412 -1.62 -21.74 5.15
N ARG A 413 -2.04 -21.60 6.42
CA ARG A 413 -1.27 -20.97 7.51
C ARG A 413 -0.83 -19.52 7.21
N THR A 414 -1.42 -18.90 6.21
CA THR A 414 -1.04 -17.58 5.70
C THR A 414 -2.28 -16.76 5.43
N LEU A 415 -2.15 -15.46 5.60
CA LEU A 415 -3.20 -14.48 5.33
C LEU A 415 -2.59 -13.29 4.62
N GLU A 416 -3.02 -13.04 3.40
CA GLU A 416 -2.65 -11.87 2.61
C GLU A 416 -3.78 -10.83 2.61
N ILE A 417 -3.45 -9.60 2.96
CA ILE A 417 -4.32 -8.42 2.89
C ILE A 417 -3.62 -7.41 1.98
N ARG A 418 -4.22 -7.13 0.82
CA ARG A 418 -3.64 -6.23 -0.18
C ARG A 418 -4.51 -5.02 -0.41
N PHE A 419 -3.91 -3.86 -0.38
CA PHE A 419 -4.51 -2.58 -0.72
C PHE A 419 -3.92 -2.10 -2.04
N TYR A 420 -4.77 -1.66 -2.96
CA TYR A 420 -4.36 -1.36 -4.33
C TYR A 420 -4.98 -0.07 -4.85
N TRP A 421 -4.14 0.83 -5.37
CA TRP A 421 -4.59 2.04 -6.02
C TRP A 421 -4.86 1.82 -7.50
N ALA A 422 -6.14 1.72 -7.85
CA ALA A 422 -6.60 1.57 -9.23
C ALA A 422 -6.62 2.90 -10.03
N GLY A 423 -5.75 3.87 -9.68
CA GLY A 423 -5.71 5.17 -10.34
C GLY A 423 -6.98 5.98 -10.14
N LYS A 424 -7.48 6.11 -8.90
CA LYS A 424 -8.70 6.89 -8.60
C LYS A 424 -8.47 7.84 -7.44
N GLY A 425 -9.34 8.84 -7.33
CA GLY A 425 -9.18 9.92 -6.36
C GLY A 425 -8.29 11.04 -6.89
N THR A 426 -7.87 11.96 -6.02
CA THR A 426 -6.98 13.08 -6.34
C THR A 426 -5.54 12.71 -6.03
N THR A 427 -4.58 13.17 -6.83
CA THR A 427 -3.13 13.00 -6.53
C THR A 427 -2.40 14.30 -6.24
N ALA A 428 -3.07 15.44 -6.41
CA ALA A 428 -2.52 16.79 -6.28
C ALA A 428 -3.19 17.61 -5.17
N ILE A 429 -4.02 16.98 -4.34
CA ILE A 429 -4.74 17.60 -3.22
C ILE A 429 -4.48 16.74 -1.98
N PRO A 430 -4.13 17.34 -0.82
CA PRO A 430 -3.90 18.76 -0.57
C PRO A 430 -2.60 19.26 -1.22
N SER A 431 -1.67 18.35 -1.45
CA SER A 431 -0.44 18.55 -2.21
C SER A 431 -0.24 17.38 -3.18
N ARG A 432 0.72 17.52 -4.10
CA ARG A 432 1.15 16.41 -4.94
C ARG A 432 1.71 15.27 -4.08
N GLY A 433 1.45 14.04 -4.50
CA GLY A 433 1.90 12.85 -3.80
C GLY A 433 0.96 12.36 -2.68
N VAL A 434 -0.22 12.96 -2.51
CA VAL A 434 -1.22 12.47 -1.55
C VAL A 434 -2.28 11.66 -2.28
N TYR A 435 -2.03 10.34 -2.38
CA TYR A 435 -2.96 9.37 -2.96
C TYR A 435 -2.61 7.95 -2.52
N GLY A 436 -3.24 6.94 -3.13
CA GLY A 436 -2.97 5.54 -2.87
C GLY A 436 -3.56 5.01 -1.55
N PRO A 437 -3.26 3.77 -1.16
CA PRO A 437 -3.81 3.19 0.05
C PRO A 437 -3.32 3.87 1.32
N LEU A 438 -4.19 3.86 2.34
CA LEU A 438 -3.89 4.27 3.71
C LEU A 438 -4.53 3.24 4.65
N ILE A 439 -3.80 2.78 5.67
CA ILE A 439 -4.31 1.88 6.72
C ILE A 439 -3.70 2.26 8.06
N SER A 440 -4.52 2.35 9.10
CA SER A 440 -4.10 2.77 10.46
C SER A 440 -3.77 1.58 11.34
N ALA A 441 -4.59 0.53 11.34
CA ALA A 441 -4.29 -0.69 12.08
C ALA A 441 -4.95 -1.93 11.47
N ILE A 442 -4.34 -3.09 11.72
CA ILE A 442 -4.86 -4.40 11.33
C ILE A 442 -4.97 -5.25 12.59
N ALA A 443 -6.11 -5.93 12.77
CA ALA A 443 -6.28 -6.94 13.80
C ALA A 443 -6.81 -8.23 13.17
N VAL A 444 -6.10 -9.33 13.39
CA VAL A 444 -6.46 -10.68 12.95
C VAL A 444 -6.63 -11.51 14.20
N THR A 445 -7.85 -11.96 14.46
CA THR A 445 -8.22 -12.68 15.69
C THR A 445 -8.92 -13.99 15.35
N PRO A 446 -8.68 -15.08 16.09
CA PRO A 446 -9.27 -16.36 15.78
C PRO A 446 -10.73 -16.39 16.23
N ASN A 447 -11.63 -16.89 15.38
CA ASN A 447 -13.04 -17.13 15.73
C ASN A 447 -13.23 -18.53 16.34
N PHE A 448 -12.16 -19.10 16.88
CA PHE A 448 -12.10 -20.42 17.48
C PHE A 448 -11.16 -20.34 18.68
N VAL A 449 -11.27 -21.30 19.60
CA VAL A 449 -10.34 -21.41 20.73
C VAL A 449 -9.04 -22.02 20.21
N PRO A 450 -7.90 -21.30 20.25
CA PRO A 450 -6.63 -21.87 19.86
C PRO A 450 -6.31 -23.11 20.72
N PRO A 451 -5.67 -24.15 20.16
CA PRO A 451 -5.10 -25.24 20.93
C PRO A 451 -4.22 -24.67 22.05
N ALA A 452 -4.37 -25.19 23.27
CA ALA A 452 -3.51 -24.81 24.38
C ALA A 452 -2.05 -25.00 23.98
N GLU A 453 -1.22 -23.96 24.11
CA GLU A 453 0.23 -24.11 23.89
C GLU A 453 0.72 -25.21 24.84
N SER A 454 1.43 -26.21 24.32
CA SER A 454 2.14 -27.21 25.14
C SER A 454 3.36 -26.57 25.80
N GLY A 455 3.15 -25.48 26.54
CA GLY A 455 4.10 -24.97 27.51
C GLY A 455 3.98 -25.83 28.76
N SER A 456 5.11 -26.20 29.34
CA SER A 456 5.20 -26.95 30.59
C SER A 456 4.50 -26.21 31.73
N SER A 457 3.18 -26.28 31.82
CA SER A 457 2.47 -25.97 33.05
C SER A 457 2.95 -27.00 34.06
N ILE A 458 3.65 -26.53 35.11
CA ILE A 458 4.02 -27.37 36.25
C ILE A 458 2.73 -28.06 36.68
N SER A 459 2.68 -29.39 36.59
CA SER A 459 1.45 -30.12 36.88
C SER A 459 1.00 -29.77 38.30
N ALA A 460 -0.31 -29.78 38.56
CA ALA A 460 -0.81 -29.54 39.91
C ALA A 460 -0.11 -30.44 40.96
N GLY A 461 0.27 -31.66 40.57
CA GLY A 461 1.07 -32.57 41.39
C GLY A 461 2.50 -32.08 41.68
N ALA A 462 3.16 -31.44 40.71
CA ALA A 462 4.48 -30.85 40.92
C ALA A 462 4.41 -29.57 41.78
N VAL A 463 3.35 -28.75 41.66
CA VAL A 463 3.11 -27.62 42.57
C VAL A 463 2.87 -28.11 44.00
N VAL A 464 2.02 -29.11 44.18
CA VAL A 464 1.77 -29.73 45.50
C VAL A 464 3.06 -30.33 46.06
N GLY A 465 3.88 -30.97 45.24
CA GLY A 465 5.18 -31.51 45.64
C GLY A 465 6.16 -30.44 46.13
N ILE A 466 6.26 -29.30 45.43
CA ILE A 466 7.10 -28.17 45.83
C ILE A 466 6.62 -27.58 47.17
N VAL A 467 5.31 -27.36 47.31
CA VAL A 467 4.73 -26.81 48.55
C VAL A 467 4.95 -27.75 49.73
N ALA A 468 4.75 -29.06 49.53
CA ALA A 468 4.99 -30.07 50.56
C ALA A 468 6.48 -30.13 50.97
N ALA A 469 7.40 -30.05 50.01
CA ALA A 469 8.84 -30.03 50.28
C ALA A 469 9.26 -28.79 51.08
N VAL A 470 8.74 -27.61 50.74
CA VAL A 470 8.98 -26.36 51.48
C VAL A 470 8.41 -26.43 52.89
N ALA A 471 7.20 -26.97 53.06
CA ALA A 471 6.60 -27.15 54.37
C ALA A 471 7.41 -28.13 55.25
N LEU A 472 7.90 -29.24 54.69
CA LEU A 472 8.78 -30.18 55.38
C LEU A 472 10.11 -29.54 55.78
N LEU A 473 10.71 -28.72 54.90
CA LEU A 473 11.92 -27.96 55.20
C LEU A 473 11.70 -26.97 56.35
N LEU A 474 10.58 -26.25 56.36
CA LEU A 474 10.22 -25.34 57.45
C LEU A 474 10.01 -26.09 58.76
N LEU A 475 9.36 -27.26 58.73
CA LEU A 475 9.19 -28.11 59.92
C LEU A 475 10.52 -28.66 60.44
N LEU A 476 11.44 -29.04 59.55
CA LEU A 476 12.80 -29.47 59.93
C LEU A 476 13.59 -28.32 60.54
N VAL A 477 13.51 -27.12 59.97
CA VAL A 477 14.17 -25.91 60.52
C VAL A 477 13.57 -25.57 61.89
N LEU A 478 12.25 -25.59 62.05
CA LEU A 478 11.59 -25.38 63.34
C LEU A 478 11.98 -26.45 64.37
N GLY A 479 12.07 -27.72 63.96
CA GLY A 479 12.55 -28.82 64.80
C GLY A 479 14.00 -28.63 65.25
N VAL A 480 14.89 -28.20 64.36
CA VAL A 480 16.29 -27.88 64.70
C VAL A 480 16.38 -26.67 65.62
N LEU A 481 15.60 -25.61 65.37
CA LEU A 481 15.54 -24.42 66.23
C LEU A 481 14.99 -24.75 67.62
N TRP A 482 14.04 -25.68 67.71
CA TRP A 482 13.49 -26.15 68.97
C TRP A 482 14.48 -27.04 69.74
N TRP A 483 15.18 -27.96 69.05
CA TRP A 483 16.23 -28.80 69.64
C TRP A 483 17.41 -27.95 70.12
N LYS A 484 17.83 -26.93 69.35
CA LYS A 484 18.88 -25.98 69.76
C LYS A 484 18.45 -24.99 70.84
N GLY A 485 17.20 -25.04 71.32
CA GLY A 485 16.74 -24.26 72.47
C GLY A 485 16.43 -22.78 72.19
N CYS A 486 16.40 -22.34 70.92
CA CYS A 486 16.17 -20.94 70.54
C CYS A 486 14.69 -20.49 70.70
N LEU A 487 13.76 -21.44 70.87
CA LEU A 487 12.32 -21.17 71.05
C LEU A 487 11.83 -21.33 72.50
N ARG A 488 12.72 -21.57 73.48
CA ARG A 488 12.34 -21.75 74.88
C ARG A 488 12.23 -20.39 75.60
N HIS A 489 11.02 -19.86 75.67
CA HIS A 489 10.70 -18.70 76.50
C HIS A 489 10.82 -19.06 78.00
N LYS A 490 11.47 -18.19 78.77
CA LYS A 490 11.69 -18.35 80.22
C LYS A 490 10.44 -17.83 80.93
N ASN A 491 9.59 -18.72 81.45
CA ASN A 491 8.43 -18.34 82.26
C ASN A 491 8.89 -18.07 83.69
N THR A 492 8.77 -16.82 84.16
CA THR A 492 8.72 -16.47 85.58
C THR A 492 7.26 -16.43 86.00
N MET A 493 6.86 -17.28 86.95
CA MET A 493 5.63 -17.10 87.73
C MET A 493 5.91 -17.36 89.21
N GLU A 494 5.28 -16.50 90.01
CA GLU A 494 5.35 -16.30 91.45
C GLU A 494 4.89 -17.53 92.25
N GLN A 495 5.38 -17.62 93.48
CA GLN A 495 4.95 -18.59 94.48
C GLN A 495 4.74 -17.82 95.80
N GLY A 496 3.48 -17.79 96.26
CA GLY A 496 3.08 -17.08 97.48
C GLY A 496 3.21 -17.90 98.75
N GLU A 497 3.18 -17.22 99.90
CA GLU A 497 2.73 -17.75 101.20
C GLU A 497 2.49 -16.60 102.20
N VAL A 498 1.74 -16.92 103.26
CA VAL A 498 0.78 -16.11 104.01
C VAL A 498 1.32 -15.56 105.36
N ASP A 499 0.76 -14.41 105.77
CA ASP A 499 0.67 -13.74 107.10
C ASP A 499 1.57 -14.15 108.29
N MET A 500 2.13 -13.13 108.99
CA MET A 500 1.92 -12.96 110.46
C MET A 500 2.28 -11.55 110.98
N PHE A 501 1.34 -10.98 111.76
CA PHE A 501 1.41 -9.76 112.60
C PHE A 501 2.61 -9.69 113.58
N ILE A 502 3.07 -8.48 113.94
CA ILE A 502 3.01 -7.87 115.30
C ILE A 502 3.85 -6.57 115.36
N ARG A 503 3.17 -5.50 115.81
CA ARG A 503 3.59 -4.20 116.39
C ARG A 503 4.39 -3.18 115.58
#